data_AF-A0A3C0B0K8-F1
#
_entry.id   AF-A0A3C0B0K8-F1
#
_cell.length_a   1.000
_cell.length_b   1.000
_cell.length_c   1.000
_cell.angle_alpha   90.00
_cell.angle_beta   90.00
_cell.angle_gamma   90.00
#
_symmetry.space_group_name_H-M   'P 1'
#
loop_
_entity.id
_entity.type
_entity.pdbx_description
1 polymer ?
#
loop_
_entity_poly.entity_id
_entity_poly.type
_entity_poly.pdbx_seq_one_letter_code
_entity_poly.pdbx_strand_id
1 'polypeptide(L)'
;MTMTLPSWNLKDLYASIDDAQIDKDIILALSESSNFQEKYQNNLAKLSPEELFKALQKYEDLNELSNKPLIFAYLMHSADSSKPAHGALISRLEEKMSEIHEKTTFFNLEWNDLEDNIANKFIESP
;
A
#
# COMPACT_ATOMS: atom_id res chain seq x y z
N MET A 1 -15.60 38.15 -9.43
CA MET A 1 -16.15 36.89 -8.91
C MET A 1 -15.12 35.80 -9.16
N THR A 2 -14.53 35.22 -8.11
CA THR A 2 -13.68 34.03 -8.25
C THR A 2 -14.62 32.84 -8.46
N MET A 3 -14.60 32.23 -9.65
CA MET A 3 -15.29 30.95 -9.87
C MET A 3 -14.52 29.87 -9.10
N THR A 4 -15.09 29.40 -7.99
CA THR A 4 -14.63 28.19 -7.33
C THR A 4 -15.09 26.99 -8.15
N LEU A 5 -14.13 26.24 -8.70
CA LEU A 5 -14.38 24.97 -9.36
C LEU A 5 -14.89 23.95 -8.33
N PRO A 6 -15.77 23.01 -8.73
CA PRO A 6 -16.18 21.93 -7.84
C PRO A 6 -14.95 21.08 -7.47
N SER A 7 -14.76 20.83 -6.16
CA SER A 7 -13.67 20.01 -5.64
C SER A 7 -14.22 18.78 -4.92
N TRP A 8 -13.42 17.71 -4.91
CA TRP A 8 -13.73 16.50 -4.15
C TRP A 8 -13.67 16.80 -2.66
N ASN A 9 -14.61 16.26 -1.88
CA ASN A 9 -14.46 16.24 -0.42
C ASN A 9 -13.64 15.01 -0.04
N LEU A 10 -12.36 15.21 0.29
CA LEU A 10 -11.42 14.13 0.60
C LEU A 10 -11.14 13.98 2.10
N LYS A 11 -11.93 14.64 2.96
CA LYS A 11 -11.71 14.65 4.41
C LYS A 11 -11.82 13.28 5.07
N ASP A 12 -12.51 12.33 4.43
CA ASP A 12 -12.59 10.94 4.87
C ASP A 12 -11.25 10.19 4.66
N LEU A 13 -10.39 10.70 3.76
CA LEU A 13 -9.03 10.19 3.56
C LEU A 13 -8.04 10.93 4.47
N TYR A 14 -7.94 12.25 4.28
CA TYR A 14 -7.08 13.16 5.03
C TYR A 14 -7.65 14.57 5.03
N ALA A 15 -7.40 15.33 6.09
CA ALA A 15 -7.91 16.68 6.26
C ALA A 15 -7.31 17.68 5.26
N SER A 16 -6.03 17.49 4.88
CA SER A 16 -5.30 18.33 3.92
C SER A 16 -3.98 17.66 3.48
N ILE A 17 -3.22 18.30 2.60
CA ILE A 17 -1.87 17.83 2.21
C ILE A 17 -0.84 17.86 3.34
N ASP A 18 -1.10 18.63 4.40
CA ASP A 18 -0.26 18.75 5.59
C ASP A 18 -0.83 17.94 6.77
N ASP A 19 -1.79 17.04 6.51
CA ASP A 19 -2.33 16.18 7.55
C ASP A 19 -1.24 15.22 8.05
N ALA A 20 -0.89 15.35 9.34
CA ALA A 20 0.11 14.51 9.98
C ALA A 20 -0.23 13.01 9.93
N GLN A 21 -1.50 12.64 9.68
CA GLN A 21 -1.88 11.25 9.48
C GLN A 21 -1.26 10.64 8.21
N ILE A 22 -0.98 11.44 7.17
CA ILE A 22 -0.27 10.98 5.96
C ILE A 22 1.11 10.43 6.34
N ASP A 23 1.86 11.19 7.14
CA ASP A 23 3.20 10.80 7.56
C ASP A 23 3.16 9.61 8.54
N LYS A 24 2.14 9.53 9.40
CA LYS A 24 1.96 8.37 10.28
C LYS A 24 1.67 7.10 9.50
N ASP A 25 0.77 7.16 8.53
CA ASP A 25 0.36 6.01 7.73
C ASP A 25 1.54 5.48 6.90
N ILE A 26 2.35 6.36 6.29
CA ILE A 26 3.51 5.93 5.50
C ILE A 26 4.64 5.36 6.38
N ILE A 27 4.88 5.92 7.56
CA ILE A 27 5.86 5.37 8.52
C ILE A 27 5.42 3.99 9.00
N LEU A 28 4.13 3.82 9.29
CA LEU A 28 3.57 2.54 9.68
C LEU A 28 3.70 1.52 8.54
N ALA A 29 3.39 1.89 7.30
CA ALA A 29 3.55 1.01 6.14
C ALA A 29 5.01 0.60 5.89
N LEU A 30 5.98 1.52 6.08
CA LEU A 30 7.41 1.20 5.99
C LEU A 30 7.85 0.19 7.05
N SER A 31 7.34 0.32 8.27
CA SER A 31 7.61 -0.63 9.35
C SER A 31 6.96 -1.98 9.10
N GLU A 32 5.66 -1.99 8.74
CA GLU A 32 4.91 -3.22 8.50
C GLU A 32 5.43 -3.98 7.27
N SER A 33 5.88 -3.28 6.21
CA SER A 33 6.52 -3.93 5.06
C SER A 33 7.83 -4.62 5.41
N SER A 34 8.66 -4.01 6.27
CA SER A 34 9.86 -4.67 6.81
C SER A 34 9.51 -5.91 7.64
N ASN A 35 8.55 -5.78 8.58
CA ASN A 35 8.09 -6.90 9.39
C ASN A 35 7.49 -8.04 8.54
N PHE A 36 6.76 -7.68 7.48
CA PHE A 36 6.15 -8.61 6.54
C PHE A 36 7.21 -9.38 5.76
N GLN A 37 8.22 -8.67 5.23
CA GLN A 37 9.35 -9.27 4.54
C GLN A 37 10.11 -10.25 5.43
N GLU A 38 10.52 -9.81 6.63
CA GLU A 38 11.27 -10.65 7.58
C GLU A 38 10.51 -11.93 7.95
N LYS A 39 9.17 -11.86 8.02
CA LYS A 39 8.34 -12.97 8.45
C LYS A 39 8.06 -13.99 7.35
N TYR A 40 7.82 -13.53 6.12
CA TYR A 40 7.25 -14.37 5.06
C TYR A 40 8.19 -14.66 3.91
N GLN A 41 9.25 -13.87 3.71
CA GLN A 41 10.16 -14.06 2.59
C GLN A 41 10.89 -15.40 2.68
N ASN A 42 10.95 -16.11 1.56
CA ASN A 42 11.49 -17.46 1.37
C ASN A 42 10.79 -18.55 2.22
N ASN A 43 9.55 -18.31 2.67
CA ASN A 43 8.86 -19.19 3.61
C ASN A 43 7.43 -19.57 3.18
N LEU A 44 6.92 -19.01 2.08
CA LEU A 44 5.51 -19.21 1.66
C LEU A 44 5.11 -20.68 1.50
N ALA A 45 5.97 -21.49 0.88
CA ALA A 45 5.73 -22.92 0.67
C ALA A 45 5.64 -23.76 1.95
N LYS A 46 6.07 -23.22 3.10
CA LYS A 46 6.11 -23.91 4.40
C LYS A 46 4.97 -23.51 5.34
N LEU A 47 4.20 -22.49 4.97
CA LEU A 47 3.07 -22.02 5.78
C LEU A 47 1.93 -23.04 5.77
N SER A 48 1.17 -23.09 6.86
CA SER A 48 -0.17 -23.70 6.84
C SER A 48 -1.15 -22.82 6.03
N PRO A 49 -2.29 -23.37 5.56
CA PRO A 49 -3.33 -22.56 4.93
C PRO A 49 -3.80 -21.38 5.79
N GLU A 50 -3.96 -21.57 7.10
CA GLU A 50 -4.35 -20.49 8.02
C GLU A 50 -3.24 -19.43 8.18
N GLU A 51 -1.97 -19.83 8.13
CA GLU A 51 -0.84 -18.91 8.18
C GLU A 51 -0.70 -18.11 6.89
N LEU A 52 -0.93 -18.74 5.74
CA LEU A 52 -0.96 -18.06 4.45
C LEU A 52 -2.14 -17.10 4.37
N PHE A 53 -3.33 -17.49 4.82
CA PHE A 53 -4.49 -16.59 4.87
C PHE A 53 -4.19 -15.34 5.69
N LYS A 54 -3.56 -15.48 6.86
CA LYS A 54 -3.10 -14.35 7.67
C LYS A 54 -2.02 -13.51 6.97
N ALA A 55 -1.16 -14.14 6.18
CA ALA A 55 -0.17 -13.43 5.37
C ALA A 55 -0.87 -12.59 4.29
N LEU A 56 -1.86 -13.16 3.60
CA LEU A 56 -2.64 -12.47 2.58
C LEU A 56 -3.39 -11.27 3.16
N GLN A 57 -4.08 -11.44 4.29
CA GLN A 57 -4.75 -10.32 4.97
C GLN A 57 -3.79 -9.19 5.33
N LYS A 58 -2.62 -9.53 5.89
CA LYS A 58 -1.57 -8.55 6.18
C LYS A 58 -1.06 -7.85 4.91
N TYR A 59 -0.94 -8.57 3.81
CA TYR A 59 -0.54 -8.02 2.53
C TYR A 59 -1.60 -7.05 1.99
N GLU A 60 -2.89 -7.38 2.11
CA GLU A 60 -4.01 -6.50 1.74
C GLU A 60 -4.04 -5.23 2.59
N ASP A 61 -3.97 -5.37 3.92
CA ASP A 61 -3.93 -4.25 4.86
C ASP A 61 -2.76 -3.31 4.56
N LEU A 62 -1.58 -3.87 4.26
CA LEU A 62 -0.39 -3.10 3.91
C LEU A 62 -0.55 -2.36 2.57
N ASN A 63 -1.17 -3.00 1.57
CA ASN A 63 -1.48 -2.35 0.30
C ASN A 63 -2.47 -1.19 0.49
N GLU A 64 -3.52 -1.37 1.30
CA GLU A 64 -4.47 -0.29 1.58
C GLU A 64 -3.80 0.88 2.31
N LEU A 65 -3.06 0.57 3.38
CA LEU A 65 -2.36 1.56 4.21
C LEU A 65 -1.37 2.38 3.39
N SER A 66 -0.60 1.73 2.50
CA SER A 66 0.45 2.38 1.70
C SER A 66 -0.12 3.18 0.52
N ASN A 67 -1.15 2.67 -0.16
CA ASN A 67 -1.73 3.34 -1.34
C ASN A 67 -2.64 4.52 -0.98
N LYS A 68 -3.32 4.50 0.17
CA LYS A 68 -4.26 5.56 0.59
C LYS A 68 -3.64 6.98 0.54
N PRO A 69 -2.45 7.24 1.13
CA PRO A 69 -1.73 8.52 0.97
C PRO A 69 -1.56 8.96 -0.49
N LEU A 70 -1.10 8.06 -1.35
CA LEU A 70 -0.74 8.39 -2.73
C LEU A 70 -1.99 8.67 -3.58
N ILE A 71 -3.05 7.89 -3.39
CA ILE A 71 -4.36 8.14 -4.01
C ILE A 71 -4.88 9.53 -3.62
N PHE A 72 -4.82 9.88 -2.34
CA PHE A 72 -5.20 11.22 -1.89
C PHE A 72 -4.38 12.32 -2.59
N ALA A 73 -3.05 12.16 -2.67
CA ALA A 73 -2.18 13.15 -3.31
C ALA A 73 -2.51 13.32 -4.80
N TYR A 74 -2.76 12.22 -5.53
CA TYR A 74 -3.20 12.29 -6.93
C TYR A 74 -4.57 12.94 -7.10
N LEU A 75 -5.53 12.68 -6.20
CA LEU A 75 -6.85 13.33 -6.24
C LEU A 75 -6.72 14.84 -6.00
N MET A 76 -5.87 15.26 -5.05
CA MET A 76 -5.57 16.68 -4.81
C MET A 76 -4.91 17.33 -6.03
N HIS A 77 -3.94 16.67 -6.64
CA HIS A 77 -3.28 17.18 -7.85
C HIS A 77 -4.24 17.25 -9.05
N SER A 78 -5.10 16.25 -9.22
CA SER A 78 -6.10 16.21 -10.30
C SER A 78 -7.15 17.33 -10.16
N ALA A 79 -7.50 17.70 -8.92
CA ALA A 79 -8.41 18.81 -8.66
C ALA A 79 -7.77 20.19 -8.95
N ASP A 80 -6.46 20.33 -8.73
CA ASP A 80 -5.72 21.56 -9.00
C ASP A 80 -4.24 21.27 -9.23
N SER A 81 -3.86 21.08 -10.50
CA SER A 81 -2.49 20.75 -10.90
C SER A 81 -1.58 21.98 -10.95
N SER A 82 -2.13 23.19 -10.80
CA SER A 82 -1.36 24.44 -10.77
C SER A 82 -0.56 24.63 -9.49
N LYS A 83 -0.90 23.87 -8.42
CA LYS A 83 -0.24 23.92 -7.11
C LYS A 83 0.99 23.02 -7.07
N PRO A 84 2.22 23.59 -6.96
CA PRO A 84 3.44 22.80 -6.89
C PRO A 84 3.50 21.85 -5.69
N ALA A 85 2.86 22.23 -4.57
CA ALA A 85 2.81 21.42 -3.36
C ALA A 85 2.14 20.05 -3.58
N HIS A 86 1.16 19.94 -4.48
CA HIS A 86 0.52 18.66 -4.80
C HIS A 86 1.48 17.71 -5.51
N GLY A 87 2.24 18.23 -6.49
CA GLY A 87 3.26 17.46 -7.19
C GLY A 87 4.40 17.03 -6.26
N ALA A 88 4.84 17.93 -5.37
CA ALA A 88 5.85 17.60 -4.36
C ALA A 88 5.39 16.48 -3.41
N LEU A 89 4.11 16.49 -3.00
CA LEU A 89 3.54 15.43 -2.17
C LEU A 89 3.53 14.08 -2.92
N ILE A 90 3.13 14.06 -4.21
CA ILE A 90 3.17 12.86 -5.04
C ILE A 90 4.59 12.30 -5.11
N SER A 91 5.58 13.11 -5.51
CA SER A 91 6.96 12.63 -5.65
C SER A 91 7.51 12.07 -4.33
N ARG A 92 7.23 12.72 -3.20
CA ARG A 92 7.62 12.23 -1.87
C ARG A 92 6.98 10.88 -1.54
N LEU A 93 5.70 10.71 -1.85
CA LEU A 93 4.97 9.47 -1.56
C LEU A 93 5.36 8.34 -2.52
N GLU A 94 5.62 8.63 -3.80
CA GLU A 94 6.14 7.66 -4.78
C GLU A 94 7.48 7.05 -4.35
N GLU A 95 8.39 7.86 -3.80
CA GLU A 95 9.65 7.38 -3.23
C GLU A 95 9.40 6.35 -2.13
N LYS A 96 8.51 6.67 -1.17
CA LYS A 96 8.18 5.75 -0.07
C LYS A 96 7.41 4.52 -0.52
N MET A 97 6.53 4.67 -1.51
CA MET A 97 5.86 3.53 -2.13
C MET A 97 6.83 2.60 -2.84
N SER A 98 7.87 3.13 -3.47
CA SER A 98 8.92 2.31 -4.10
C SER A 98 9.67 1.47 -3.05
N GLU A 99 10.03 2.08 -1.91
CA GLU A 99 10.66 1.36 -0.78
C GLU A 99 9.76 0.26 -0.21
N ILE A 100 8.45 0.52 -0.05
CA ILE A 100 7.47 -0.48 0.41
C ILE A 100 7.30 -1.60 -0.62
N HIS A 101 7.25 -1.25 -1.90
CA HIS A 101 7.10 -2.22 -2.98
C HIS A 101 8.30 -3.17 -3.06
N GLU A 102 9.52 -2.66 -2.92
CA GLU A 102 10.74 -3.47 -2.87
C GLU A 102 10.64 -4.57 -1.79
N LYS A 103 10.17 -4.19 -0.60
CA LYS A 103 10.02 -5.11 0.54
C LYS A 103 8.88 -6.11 0.40
N THR A 104 7.93 -5.89 -0.50
CA THR A 104 6.71 -6.70 -0.62
C THR A 104 6.59 -7.47 -1.93
N THR A 105 7.40 -7.14 -2.93
CA THR A 105 7.39 -7.77 -4.26
C THR A 105 7.62 -9.28 -4.20
N PHE A 106 8.42 -9.77 -3.24
CA PHE A 106 8.70 -11.19 -3.06
C PHE A 106 7.42 -12.03 -2.93
N PHE A 107 6.36 -11.49 -2.32
CA PHE A 107 5.16 -12.26 -2.00
C PHE A 107 4.46 -12.77 -3.25
N ASN A 108 4.29 -11.90 -4.25
CA ASN A 108 3.73 -12.29 -5.55
C ASN A 108 4.68 -13.20 -6.33
N LEU A 109 5.99 -12.95 -6.26
CA LEU A 109 6.98 -13.77 -6.96
C LEU A 109 7.00 -15.20 -6.41
N GLU A 110 7.07 -15.36 -5.09
CA GLU A 110 7.06 -16.66 -4.43
C GLU A 110 5.72 -17.37 -4.61
N TRP A 111 4.58 -16.66 -4.56
CA TRP A 111 3.28 -17.25 -4.88
C TRP A 111 3.26 -17.84 -6.29
N ASN A 112 3.76 -17.09 -7.27
CA ASN A 112 3.83 -17.54 -8.67
C ASN A 112 4.83 -18.69 -8.91
N ASP A 113 5.80 -18.87 -8.01
CA ASP A 113 6.83 -19.93 -8.08
C ASP A 113 6.46 -21.19 -7.28
N LEU A 114 5.31 -21.19 -6.57
CA LEU A 114 4.85 -22.37 -5.84
C LEU A 114 4.57 -23.54 -6.79
N GLU A 115 5.00 -24.74 -6.41
CA GLU A 115 4.58 -25.97 -7.08
C GLU A 115 3.05 -26.12 -7.01
N ASP A 116 2.42 -26.55 -8.11
CA ASP A 116 0.96 -26.71 -8.20
C ASP A 116 0.36 -27.55 -7.07
N ASN A 117 1.06 -28.60 -6.63
CA ASN A 117 0.63 -29.47 -5.53
C ASN A 117 0.56 -28.74 -4.17
N ILE A 118 1.36 -27.70 -3.94
CA ILE A 118 1.36 -26.86 -2.74
C ILE A 118 0.30 -25.78 -2.92
N ALA A 119 0.29 -25.09 -4.06
CA ALA A 119 -0.70 -24.06 -4.37
C ALA A 119 -2.15 -24.59 -4.26
N ASN A 120 -2.42 -25.79 -4.78
CA ASN A 120 -3.74 -26.42 -4.70
C ASN A 120 -4.19 -26.67 -3.26
N LYS A 121 -3.27 -27.02 -2.32
CA LYS A 121 -3.63 -27.18 -0.90
C LYS A 121 -4.11 -25.87 -0.28
N PHE A 122 -3.58 -24.74 -0.73
CA PHE A 122 -4.01 -23.43 -0.27
C PHE A 122 -5.34 -23.02 -0.91
N ILE A 123 -5.50 -23.24 -2.21
CA ILE A 123 -6.71 -22.87 -2.96
C ILE A 123 -7.93 -23.71 -2.55
N GLU A 124 -7.74 -24.99 -2.26
CA GLU A 124 -8.80 -25.91 -1.87
C GLU A 124 -9.12 -25.87 -0.37
N SER A 125 -8.35 -25.09 0.41
CA SER A 125 -8.65 -24.87 1.83
C SER A 125 -9.94 -24.05 1.98
N PRO A 126 -10.89 -24.48 2.83
CA PRO A 126 -12.15 -23.78 3.06
C PRO A 126 -11.98 -22.44 3.81
#